data_AF-A0A3A1WTX8-F1
#
_entry.id   AF-A0A3A1WTX8-F1
#
_cell.length_a   1.000
_cell.length_b   1.000
_cell.length_c   1.000
_cell.angle_alpha   90.00
_cell.angle_beta   90.00
_cell.angle_gamma   90.00
#
_symmetry.space_group_name_H-M   'P 1'
#
loop_
_entity.id
_entity.type
_entity.pdbx_description
1 polymer ?
#
loop_
_entity_poly.entity_id
_entity_poly.type
_entity_poly.pdbx_seq_one_letter_code
_entity_poly.pdbx_strand_id
1 'polypeptide(L)' 'MSEYNPNRRSPRKSVRVVREGSELFDADGVKLEPSDELTLQQRNQDDDNRILSELPPHWAVFSEHER' A
#
# COMPACT_ATOMS: atom_id res chain seq x y z
N MET A 1 20.22 6.75 55.03
CA MET A 1 19.94 5.80 53.93
C MET A 1 18.69 6.29 53.23
N SER A 2 18.72 6.49 51.92
CA SER A 2 17.55 6.97 51.18
C SER A 2 16.45 5.91 51.14
N GLU A 3 15.25 6.31 51.51
CA GLU A 3 14.07 5.44 51.68
C GLU A 3 13.55 4.91 50.33
N TYR A 4 13.16 3.64 50.30
CA TYR A 4 12.70 2.97 49.08
C TYR A 4 11.36 3.57 48.60
N ASN A 5 11.34 4.12 47.37
CA ASN A 5 10.13 4.67 46.77
C ASN A 5 9.69 3.81 45.56
N PRO A 6 8.57 3.07 45.66
CA PRO A 6 8.08 2.18 44.60
C PRO A 6 7.57 2.93 43.35
N ASN A 7 7.37 4.25 43.44
CA ASN A 7 6.90 5.11 42.36
C ASN A 7 8.05 5.73 41.54
N ARG A 8 9.32 5.44 41.85
CA ARG A 8 10.48 5.79 41.01
C ARG A 8 10.59 4.94 39.75
N ARG A 9 9.47 4.69 39.06
CA ARG A 9 9.48 3.99 37.78
C ARG A 9 9.85 4.99 36.69
N SER A 10 11.10 4.91 36.24
CA SER A 10 11.47 5.45 34.93
C SER A 10 10.62 4.74 33.87
N PRO A 11 9.82 5.46 33.08
CA PRO A 11 9.08 4.85 31.99
C PRO A 11 10.09 4.21 31.04
N ARG A 12 9.97 2.90 30.80
CA ARG A 12 10.80 2.20 29.80
C ARG A 12 10.35 2.67 28.42
N LYS A 13 10.98 3.71 27.89
CA LYS A 13 10.77 4.14 26.50
C LYS A 13 11.59 3.23 25.59
N SER A 14 10.92 2.45 24.76
CA SER A 14 11.60 1.73 23.66
C SER A 14 12.06 2.75 22.63
N VAL A 15 13.37 2.84 22.40
CA VAL A 15 13.94 3.70 21.36
C VAL A 15 14.02 2.88 20.08
N ARG A 16 13.39 3.37 18.99
CA ARG A 16 13.57 2.76 17.67
C ARG A 16 14.98 3.06 17.21
N VAL A 17 15.79 2.02 17.07
CA VAL A 17 17.07 2.14 16.38
C VAL A 17 16.76 2.25 14.90
N VAL A 18 16.97 3.43 14.32
CA VAL A 18 16.88 3.66 12.88
C VAL A 18 18.30 3.56 12.33
N ARG A 19 18.52 2.62 11.40
CA ARG A 19 19.71 2.61 10.55
C ARG A 19 19.31 3.17 9.21
N GLU A 20 19.88 4.32 8.86
CA GLU A 20 19.73 4.86 7.52
C GLU A 20 20.60 4.04 6.57
N GLY A 21 20.05 3.67 5.41
CA GLY A 21 20.83 3.04 4.35
C GLY A 21 21.80 4.05 3.75
N SER A 22 23.01 3.60 3.39
CA SER A 22 24.01 4.40 2.68
C SER A 22 24.03 4.08 1.17
N GLU A 23 23.01 3.38 0.67
CA GLU A 23 22.95 2.91 -0.71
C GLU A 23 22.67 4.09 -1.64
N LEU A 24 23.55 4.30 -2.62
CA LEU A 24 23.37 5.24 -3.71
C LEU A 24 22.82 4.43 -4.88
N PHE A 25 21.53 4.58 -5.17
CA PHE A 25 20.96 4.03 -6.39
C PHE A 25 21.47 4.89 -7.55
N ASP A 26 22.36 4.33 -8.37
CA ASP A 26 22.69 4.94 -9.66
C ASP A 26 21.39 5.09 -10.45
N ALA A 27 21.13 6.29 -10.95
CA ALA A 27 19.86 6.66 -11.58
C ALA A 27 19.48 5.78 -12.79
N ASP A 28 20.41 4.99 -13.31
CA ASP A 28 20.27 4.24 -14.56
C ASP A 28 19.99 2.74 -14.36
N GLY A 29 19.60 2.31 -13.16
CA GLY A 29 19.28 0.90 -12.86
C GLY A 29 17.82 0.48 -13.06
N VAL A 30 16.90 1.45 -13.16
CA VAL A 30 15.46 1.17 -13.29
C VAL A 30 15.05 1.43 -14.74
N LYS A 31 14.75 0.36 -15.46
CA LYS A 31 14.10 0.47 -16.77
C LYS A 31 12.71 1.03 -16.55
N LEU A 32 12.39 2.14 -17.23
CA LEU A 32 11.02 2.64 -17.29
C LEU A 32 10.19 1.58 -18.01
N GLU A 33 9.23 1.00 -17.30
CA GLU A 33 8.26 0.11 -17.92
C GLU A 33 7.16 0.96 -18.55
N PRO A 34 6.54 0.52 -19.65
CA PRO A 34 5.45 1.27 -20.30
C PRO A 34 4.31 1.64 -19.35
N SER A 35 4.10 0.86 -18.28
CA SER A 35 3.13 1.11 -17.22
C SER A 35 3.44 2.32 -16.34
N ASP A 36 4.70 2.76 -16.29
CA ASP A 36 5.15 3.90 -15.48
C ASP A 36 4.79 5.23 -16.16
N GLU A 37 4.60 5.21 -17.48
CA GLU A 37 4.15 6.36 -18.28
C GLU A 37 2.62 6.45 -18.39
N LEU A 38 1.89 5.39 -18.01
CA LEU A 38 0.44 5.38 -18.08
C LEU A 38 -0.18 6.31 -17.04
N THR A 39 -1.03 7.21 -17.53
CA THR A 39 -1.83 8.06 -16.65
C THR A 39 -2.82 7.21 -15.83
N LEU A 40 -3.17 7.69 -14.62
CA LEU A 40 -4.13 7.01 -13.76
C LEU A 40 -5.48 6.76 -14.46
N GLN A 41 -5.89 7.67 -15.35
CA GLN A 41 -7.14 7.53 -16.10
C GLN A 41 -7.10 6.41 -17.13
N GLN A 42 -5.98 6.25 -17.85
CA GLN A 42 -5.82 5.15 -18.81
C GLN A 42 -5.80 3.79 -18.10
N ARG A 43 -5.11 3.70 -16.96
CA ARG A 43 -5.10 2.49 -16.13
C ARG A 43 -6.50 2.11 -15.68
N ASN A 44 -7.27 3.07 -15.18
CA ASN A 44 -8.65 2.82 -14.76
C ASN A 44 -9.54 2.36 -15.93
N GLN A 45 -9.38 2.94 -17.13
CA GLN A 45 -10.13 2.50 -18.31
C GLN A 45 -9.79 1.08 -18.73
N ASP A 46 -8.50 0.72 -18.71
CA ASP A 46 -8.07 -0.65 -19.03
C ASP A 46 -8.57 -1.65 -17.97
N ASP A 47 -8.49 -1.28 -16.69
CA ASP A 47 -9.03 -2.07 -15.58
C ASP A 47 -10.56 -2.22 -15.69
N ASP A 48 -11.30 -1.16 -16.04
CA ASP A 48 -12.75 -1.21 -16.26
C ASP A 48 -13.11 -2.14 -17.43
N ASN A 49 -12.40 -2.03 -18.56
CA ASN A 49 -12.60 -2.90 -19.72
C ASN A 49 -12.30 -4.37 -19.37
N ARG A 50 -11.27 -4.59 -18.56
CA ARG A 50 -10.89 -5.93 -18.10
C ARG A 50 -11.90 -6.51 -17.13
N ILE A 51 -12.31 -5.73 -16.13
CA ILE A 51 -13.35 -6.11 -15.17
C ILE A 51 -14.60 -6.48 -15.96
N LEU A 52 -15.10 -5.64 -16.87
CA LEU A 52 -16.35 -5.94 -17.57
C LEU A 52 -16.28 -7.15 -18.52
N SER A 53 -15.11 -7.55 -18.98
CA SER A 53 -14.95 -8.68 -19.92
C SER A 53 -14.61 -10.02 -19.27
N GLU A 54 -14.05 -10.03 -18.05
CA GLU A 54 -13.64 -11.26 -17.34
C GLU A 54 -14.62 -11.69 -16.24
N LEU A 55 -15.68 -10.93 -15.95
CA LEU A 55 -16.68 -11.31 -14.93
C LEU A 55 -17.39 -12.62 -15.37
N PRO A 56 -17.44 -13.67 -14.52
CA PRO A 56 -18.21 -14.87 -14.77
C PRO A 56 -19.70 -14.58 -15.01
N PRO A 57 -20.42 -15.48 -15.71
CA PRO A 57 -21.80 -15.25 -16.16
C PRO A 57 -22.80 -14.89 -15.07
N HIS A 58 -22.52 -15.25 -13.82
CA HIS A 58 -23.38 -15.01 -12.66
C HIS A 58 -23.17 -13.62 -12.00
N TRP A 59 -22.16 -12.84 -12.42
CA TRP A 59 -21.91 -11.48 -11.92
C TRP A 59 -22.57 -10.39 -12.77
N ALA A 60 -23.01 -10.71 -14.00
CA ALA A 60 -23.74 -9.79 -14.87
C ALA A 60 -25.27 -9.99 -14.86
N VAL A 61 -25.80 -10.82 -13.95
CA VAL A 61 -27.24 -11.09 -13.85
C VAL A 61 -27.89 -10.02 -12.98
N PHE A 62 -28.27 -8.91 -13.61
CA PHE A 62 -29.24 -7.99 -13.01
C PHE A 62 -30.63 -8.58 -13.17
N SER A 63 -31.24 -8.99 -12.06
CA SER A 63 -32.62 -9.44 -12.04
C SER A 63 -33.54 -8.25 -12.34
N GLU A 64 -33.86 -8.02 -13.61
CA GLU A 64 -34.92 -7.11 -14.02
C GLU A 64 -36.27 -7.83 -13.83
N HIS A 65 -36.79 -7.83 -12.60
CA HIS A 65 -38.18 -8.14 -12.28
C HIS A 65 -38.59 -7.18 -11.14
N GLU A 66 -39.06 -5.97 -11.47
CA GLU A 66 -40.47 -5.59 -11.72
C GLU A 66 -41.31 -5.44 -10.42
N ARG A 67 -41.58 -4.16 -10.08
CA ARG A 67 -42.53 -3.58 -9.09
C ARG A 67 -42.20 -3.61 -7.59
#